data_AF-A0A7F8Q566-F1
#
_entry.id   AF-A0A7F8Q566-F1
#
_cell.length_a   1.000
_cell.length_b   1.000
_cell.length_c   1.000
_cell.angle_alpha   90.00
_cell.angle_beta   90.00
_cell.angle_gamma   90.00
#
_symmetry.space_group_name_H-M   'P 1'
#
loop_
_entity.id
_entity.type
_entity.pdbx_description
1 polymer ?
#
loop_
_entity_poly.entity_id
_entity_poly.type
_entity_poly.pdbx_seq_one_letter_code
_entity_poly.pdbx_strand_id
1 'polypeptide(L)'
;MESAFPAAGFLYWVGAGTVAYVALRISYLLFTALRVWGLSHEAGVGPRLGEWAVVTGGTDGIGKSYAEELAKHGMKVVLISRSQDKLNQVSSEIREKFKVETRTIAVDFASEDIYDKIKTSLAGLKIGVLVNNVGISYEYPEYFLDVPDLDNTIKKLININVLSVCKSVRPYYVATKLSKIRKPTLDKPSAETYVKSAMRTVGLQSRTTGYPVHFLMESILSVMPTWLYFKMTMNFGKSTRARYMKKAKKN
;
A
#
# COMPACT_ATOMS: atom_id res chain seq x y z
N MET A 1 53.14 31.70 15.85
CA MET A 1 51.72 32.05 15.68
C MET A 1 50.95 30.75 15.53
N GLU A 2 50.42 30.24 16.65
CA GLU A 2 49.56 29.06 16.66
C GLU A 2 48.25 29.41 15.96
N SER A 3 47.98 28.75 14.84
CA SER A 3 46.66 28.79 14.21
C SER A 3 45.70 27.98 15.08
N ALA A 4 45.11 28.65 16.06
CA ALA A 4 43.99 28.13 16.82
C ALA A 4 42.86 27.80 15.84
N PHE A 5 42.68 26.51 15.53
CA PHE A 5 41.40 26.04 15.03
C PHE A 5 40.33 26.56 16.01
N PRO A 6 39.30 27.29 15.55
CA PRO A 6 38.34 27.88 16.45
C PRO A 6 37.72 26.76 17.30
N ALA A 7 37.55 27.03 18.60
CA ALA A 7 37.04 26.12 19.63
C ALA A 7 35.62 25.56 19.38
N ALA A 8 35.09 25.69 18.17
CA ALA A 8 34.05 24.87 17.61
C ALA A 8 34.63 23.48 17.28
N GLY A 9 34.85 22.68 18.33
CA GLY A 9 35.38 21.32 18.23
C GLY A 9 34.54 20.41 17.34
N PHE A 10 35.03 19.20 17.08
CA PHE A 10 34.40 18.13 16.28
C PHE A 10 32.85 18.08 16.34
N LEU A 11 32.27 18.26 17.54
CA LEU A 11 30.82 18.27 17.76
C LEU A 11 30.07 19.40 17.03
N TYR A 12 30.66 20.58 16.86
CA TYR A 12 30.06 21.67 16.09
C TYR A 12 29.90 21.27 14.63
N TRP A 13 30.93 20.72 14.01
CA TRP A 13 30.90 20.29 12.62
C TRP A 13 29.96 19.09 12.39
N VAL A 14 29.89 18.17 13.35
CA VAL A 14 28.87 17.11 13.36
C VAL A 14 27.46 17.70 13.43
N GLY A 15 27.24 18.70 14.30
CA GLY A 15 25.96 19.39 14.43
C GLY A 15 25.57 20.15 13.16
N ALA A 16 26.48 20.94 12.60
CA ALA A 16 26.28 21.70 11.36
C ALA A 16 26.01 20.75 10.17
N GLY A 17 26.77 19.67 10.05
CA GLY A 17 26.55 18.63 9.03
C GLY A 17 25.19 17.94 9.17
N THR A 18 24.76 17.67 10.40
CA THR A 18 23.44 17.08 10.67
C THR A 18 22.32 18.02 10.26
N VAL A 19 22.41 19.31 10.61
CA VAL A 19 21.42 20.33 10.22
C VAL A 19 21.36 20.47 8.70
N ALA A 20 22.50 20.53 8.02
CA ALA A 20 22.56 20.60 6.56
C ALA A 20 21.95 19.36 5.90
N TYR A 21 22.24 18.16 6.40
CA TYR A 21 21.64 16.91 5.91
C TYR A 21 20.11 16.91 6.07
N VAL A 22 19.60 17.29 7.25
CA VAL A 22 18.16 17.37 7.51
C VAL A 22 17.49 18.41 6.62
N ALA A 23 18.10 19.58 6.44
CA ALA A 23 17.59 20.63 5.55
C ALA A 23 17.50 20.14 4.10
N LEU A 24 18.57 19.53 3.56
CA LEU A 24 18.58 18.95 2.22
C LEU A 24 17.50 17.87 2.06
N ARG A 25 17.32 17.01 3.06
CA ARG A 25 16.26 15.98 3.07
C ARG A 25 14.86 16.60 3.04
N ILE A 26 14.60 17.62 3.85
CA ILE A 26 13.31 18.32 3.87
C ILE A 26 13.06 19.01 2.52
N SER A 27 14.05 19.71 1.96
CA SER A 27 13.94 20.34 0.65
C SER A 27 13.64 19.31 -0.46
N TYR A 28 14.30 18.16 -0.45
CA TYR A 28 14.02 17.06 -1.38
C TYR A 28 12.59 16.51 -1.22
N LEU A 29 12.11 16.34 0.01
CA LEU A 29 10.73 15.90 0.29
C LEU A 29 9.70 16.92 -0.20
N LEU A 30 9.93 18.21 0.05
CA LEU A 30 9.04 19.29 -0.43
C LEU A 30 9.02 19.38 -1.95
N PHE A 31 10.17 19.27 -2.60
CA PHE A 31 10.25 19.22 -4.06
C PHE A 31 9.51 18.01 -4.63
N THR A 32 9.69 16.83 -4.01
CA THR A 32 8.96 15.62 -4.39
C THR A 32 7.46 15.80 -4.20
N ALA A 33 7.03 16.40 -3.09
CA ALA A 33 5.62 16.68 -2.84
C ALA A 33 5.02 17.61 -3.89
N LEU A 34 5.71 18.71 -4.22
CA LEU A 34 5.27 19.64 -5.25
C LEU A 34 5.17 18.97 -6.63
N ARG A 35 6.20 18.20 -7.01
CA ARG A 35 6.21 17.47 -8.28
C ARG A 35 5.07 16.44 -8.38
N VAL A 36 4.85 15.67 -7.32
CA VAL A 36 3.89 14.55 -7.32
C VAL A 36 2.47 14.99 -7.06
N TRP A 37 2.24 16.04 -6.26
CA TRP A 37 0.89 16.45 -5.84
C TRP A 37 0.46 17.81 -6.36
N GLY A 38 1.40 18.69 -6.72
CA GLY A 38 1.10 20.02 -7.26
C GLY A 38 1.16 20.11 -8.78
N LEU A 39 2.02 19.32 -9.44
CA LEU A 39 2.25 19.40 -10.90
C LEU A 39 1.78 18.16 -11.67
N SER A 40 1.42 17.08 -10.96
CA SER A 40 1.00 15.83 -11.60
C SER A 40 -0.42 15.92 -12.17
N HIS A 41 -0.63 15.17 -13.26
CA HIS A 41 -1.95 14.93 -13.84
C HIS A 41 -2.13 13.42 -14.09
N GLU A 42 -3.37 12.94 -14.05
CA GLU A 42 -3.76 11.51 -14.19
C GLU A 42 -3.42 10.88 -15.56
N ALA A 43 -2.83 11.65 -16.49
CA ALA A 43 -2.73 11.36 -17.91
C ALA A 43 -1.89 10.13 -18.31
N GLY A 44 -1.22 9.48 -17.35
CA GLY A 44 -0.32 8.35 -17.62
C GLY A 44 -1.00 6.98 -17.67
N VAL A 45 -2.17 6.78 -17.04
CA VAL A 45 -2.76 5.44 -16.88
C VAL A 45 -3.90 5.20 -17.87
N GLY A 46 -3.81 4.10 -18.62
CA GLY A 46 -4.83 3.69 -19.58
C GLY A 46 -4.32 2.66 -20.60
N PRO A 47 -5.09 2.37 -21.65
CA PRO A 47 -4.78 1.35 -22.66
C PRO A 47 -3.43 1.52 -23.38
N ARG A 48 -2.84 2.72 -23.34
CA ARG A 48 -1.51 3.01 -23.91
C ARG A 48 -0.39 2.23 -23.23
N LEU A 49 -0.53 1.90 -21.94
CA LEU A 49 0.41 1.04 -21.21
C LEU A 49 0.24 -0.44 -21.57
N GLY A 50 -0.92 -0.81 -22.10
CA GLY A 50 -1.38 -2.17 -22.39
C GLY A 50 -2.90 -2.23 -22.21
N GLU A 51 -3.59 -3.06 -22.98
CA GLU A 51 -5.06 -3.10 -22.96
C GLU A 51 -5.62 -3.64 -21.64
N TRP A 52 -4.87 -4.51 -20.96
CA TRP A 52 -5.31 -5.22 -19.77
C TRP A 52 -4.60 -4.74 -18.52
N ALA A 53 -5.38 -4.59 -17.45
CA ALA A 53 -4.88 -4.47 -16.09
C ALA A 53 -5.21 -5.75 -15.30
N VAL A 54 -4.22 -6.28 -14.58
CA VAL A 54 -4.40 -7.43 -13.69
C VAL A 54 -4.48 -6.94 -12.25
N VAL A 55 -5.53 -7.29 -11.53
CA VAL A 55 -5.77 -6.83 -10.16
C VAL A 55 -5.93 -8.03 -9.23
N THR A 56 -4.97 -8.22 -8.33
CA THR A 56 -5.05 -9.27 -7.30
C THR A 56 -5.84 -8.77 -6.09
N GLY A 57 -6.68 -9.63 -5.51
CA GLY A 57 -7.59 -9.26 -4.43
C GLY A 57 -8.69 -8.30 -4.91
N GLY A 58 -9.07 -8.36 -6.19
CA GLY A 58 -9.94 -7.39 -6.85
C GLY A 58 -11.42 -7.43 -6.45
N THR A 59 -11.82 -8.23 -5.46
CA THR A 59 -13.24 -8.43 -5.10
C THR A 59 -13.74 -7.53 -3.97
N ASP A 60 -12.86 -6.85 -3.23
CA ASP A 60 -13.24 -5.94 -2.14
C ASP A 60 -12.15 -4.89 -1.88
N GLY A 61 -12.47 -3.88 -1.08
CA GLY A 61 -11.53 -2.87 -0.60
C GLY A 61 -10.73 -2.18 -1.70
N ILE A 62 -9.42 -2.01 -1.45
CA ILE A 62 -8.49 -1.30 -2.33
C ILE A 62 -8.40 -1.95 -3.72
N GLY A 63 -8.34 -3.29 -3.78
CA GLY A 63 -8.27 -4.02 -5.05
C GLY A 63 -9.48 -3.76 -5.94
N LYS A 64 -10.70 -3.84 -5.37
CA LYS A 64 -11.93 -3.52 -6.13
C LYS A 64 -11.90 -2.07 -6.62
N SER A 65 -11.51 -1.12 -5.78
CA SER A 65 -11.43 0.29 -6.18
C SER A 65 -10.40 0.51 -7.31
N TYR A 66 -9.25 -0.16 -7.28
CA TYR A 66 -8.29 -0.12 -8.41
C TYR A 66 -8.90 -0.68 -9.68
N ALA A 67 -9.58 -1.82 -9.61
CA ALA A 67 -10.24 -2.41 -10.78
C ALA A 67 -11.27 -1.44 -11.41
N GLU A 68 -12.09 -0.78 -10.59
CA GLU A 68 -13.05 0.21 -11.06
C GLU A 68 -12.37 1.45 -11.66
N GLU A 69 -11.33 1.99 -11.02
CA GLU A 69 -10.65 3.19 -11.53
C GLU A 69 -9.88 2.88 -12.82
N LEU A 70 -9.26 1.70 -12.95
CA LEU A 70 -8.60 1.26 -14.19
C LEU A 70 -9.61 1.04 -15.32
N ALA A 71 -10.77 0.45 -15.01
CA ALA A 71 -11.87 0.30 -15.96
C ALA A 71 -12.43 1.64 -16.43
N LYS A 72 -12.56 2.62 -15.53
CA LYS A 72 -12.96 4.00 -15.86
C LYS A 72 -11.97 4.69 -16.81
N HIS A 73 -10.69 4.32 -16.75
CA HIS A 73 -9.67 4.78 -17.70
C HIS A 73 -9.63 3.95 -19.00
N GLY A 74 -10.63 3.10 -19.24
CA GLY A 74 -10.81 2.34 -20.48
C GLY A 74 -10.00 1.05 -20.57
N MET A 75 -9.33 0.62 -19.49
CA MET A 75 -8.60 -0.64 -19.48
C MET A 75 -9.55 -1.83 -19.29
N LYS A 76 -9.27 -2.93 -19.98
CA LYS A 76 -9.86 -4.23 -19.69
C LYS A 76 -9.27 -4.76 -18.39
N VAL A 77 -10.05 -5.47 -17.56
CA VAL A 77 -9.61 -5.85 -16.21
C VAL A 77 -9.65 -7.35 -15.96
N VAL A 78 -8.52 -7.94 -15.59
CA VAL A 78 -8.45 -9.29 -15.03
C VAL A 78 -8.52 -9.21 -13.50
N LEU A 79 -9.59 -9.75 -12.91
CA LEU A 79 -9.78 -9.84 -11.48
C LEU A 79 -9.29 -11.19 -10.97
N ILE A 80 -8.36 -11.18 -10.01
CA ILE A 80 -7.85 -12.39 -9.37
C ILE A 80 -8.24 -12.36 -7.88
N SER A 81 -8.95 -13.37 -7.41
CA SER A 81 -9.36 -13.50 -5.99
C SER A 81 -9.75 -14.94 -5.67
N ARG A 82 -10.14 -15.21 -4.42
CA ARG A 82 -10.47 -16.56 -3.94
C ARG A 82 -11.87 -17.04 -4.31
N SER A 83 -12.86 -16.16 -4.21
CA SER A 83 -14.27 -16.52 -4.37
C SER A 83 -14.75 -16.21 -5.80
N GLN A 84 -15.13 -17.25 -6.53
CA GLN A 84 -15.63 -17.11 -7.90
C GLN A 84 -16.94 -16.31 -7.96
N ASP A 85 -17.83 -16.49 -6.99
CA ASP A 85 -19.11 -15.75 -6.95
C ASP A 85 -18.89 -14.24 -6.81
N LYS A 86 -17.99 -13.84 -5.91
CA LYS A 86 -17.62 -12.41 -5.75
C LYS A 86 -16.90 -11.86 -6.97
N LEU A 87 -16.08 -12.68 -7.63
CA LEU A 87 -15.43 -12.31 -8.88
C LEU A 87 -16.46 -12.06 -9.98
N ASN A 88 -17.44 -12.94 -10.13
CA ASN A 88 -18.51 -12.81 -11.11
C ASN A 88 -19.34 -11.55 -10.85
N GLN A 89 -19.72 -11.31 -9.60
CA GLN A 89 -20.44 -10.11 -9.20
C GLN A 89 -19.68 -8.83 -9.58
N VAL A 90 -18.44 -8.67 -9.12
CA VAL A 90 -17.64 -7.45 -9.39
C VAL A 90 -17.34 -7.31 -10.88
N SER A 91 -17.11 -8.42 -11.57
CA SER A 91 -16.93 -8.44 -13.02
C SER A 91 -18.15 -7.88 -13.76
N SER A 92 -19.36 -8.31 -13.40
CA SER A 92 -20.60 -7.80 -14.00
C SER A 92 -20.80 -6.33 -13.69
N GLU A 93 -20.61 -5.90 -12.44
CA GLU A 93 -20.71 -4.49 -12.02
C GLU A 93 -19.77 -3.59 -12.85
N ILE A 94 -18.52 -4.02 -13.07
CA ILE A 94 -17.53 -3.27 -13.86
C ILE A 94 -17.93 -3.23 -15.34
N ARG A 95 -18.33 -4.36 -15.93
CA ARG A 95 -18.77 -4.44 -17.34
C ARG A 95 -19.98 -3.54 -17.58
N GLU A 96 -20.95 -3.54 -16.68
CA GLU A 96 -22.17 -2.74 -16.79
C GLU A 96 -21.88 -1.25 -16.68
N LYS A 97 -21.05 -0.85 -15.70
CA LYS A 97 -20.78 0.55 -15.38
C LYS A 97 -19.82 1.22 -16.36
N PHE A 98 -18.77 0.52 -16.79
CA PHE A 98 -17.67 1.11 -17.56
C PHE A 98 -17.56 0.59 -18.99
N LYS A 99 -18.37 -0.42 -19.36
CA LYS A 99 -18.42 -1.00 -20.72
C LYS A 99 -17.06 -1.55 -21.20
N VAL A 100 -16.23 -2.03 -20.29
CA VAL A 100 -14.93 -2.68 -20.59
C VAL A 100 -15.03 -4.20 -20.47
N GLU A 101 -14.16 -4.93 -21.17
CA GLU A 101 -14.02 -6.38 -21.01
C GLU A 101 -13.40 -6.69 -19.64
N THR A 102 -13.85 -7.78 -19.01
CA THR A 102 -13.25 -8.29 -17.79
C THR A 102 -13.01 -9.80 -17.89
N ARG A 103 -12.01 -10.30 -17.14
CA ARG A 103 -11.76 -11.73 -16.94
C ARG A 103 -11.64 -12.02 -15.46
N THR A 104 -11.97 -13.23 -15.04
CA THR A 104 -11.89 -13.65 -13.64
C THR A 104 -10.99 -14.86 -13.50
N ILE A 105 -10.16 -14.88 -12.45
CA ILE A 105 -9.30 -16.02 -12.13
C ILE A 105 -9.47 -16.31 -10.63
N ALA A 106 -10.17 -17.41 -10.33
CA ALA A 106 -10.28 -17.90 -8.96
C ALA A 106 -9.04 -18.72 -8.56
N VAL A 107 -8.29 -18.20 -7.58
CA VAL A 107 -7.11 -18.82 -6.98
C VAL A 107 -6.99 -18.45 -5.50
N ASP A 108 -6.47 -19.39 -4.71
CA ASP A 108 -6.07 -19.12 -3.34
C ASP A 108 -4.56 -18.89 -3.26
N PHE A 109 -4.16 -17.66 -2.92
CA PHE A 109 -2.76 -17.27 -2.77
C PHE A 109 -2.02 -17.99 -1.63
N ALA A 110 -2.73 -18.78 -0.81
CA ALA A 110 -2.12 -19.69 0.14
C ALA A 110 -1.60 -21.00 -0.48
N SER A 111 -1.96 -21.32 -1.73
CA SER A 111 -1.57 -22.57 -2.42
C SER A 111 -0.32 -22.37 -3.29
N GLU A 112 0.48 -23.42 -3.48
CA GLU A 112 1.79 -23.34 -4.15
C GLU A 112 1.71 -23.35 -5.69
N ASP A 113 0.70 -24.01 -6.28
CA ASP A 113 0.59 -24.23 -7.74
C ASP A 113 -0.24 -23.19 -8.51
N ILE A 114 -0.46 -22.01 -7.92
CA ILE A 114 -1.37 -21.01 -8.50
C ILE A 114 -0.79 -20.29 -9.72
N TYR A 115 0.54 -20.15 -9.78
CA TYR A 115 1.18 -19.28 -10.76
C TYR A 115 1.11 -19.82 -12.18
N ASP A 116 1.10 -21.14 -12.37
CA ASP A 116 0.93 -21.76 -13.69
C ASP A 116 -0.49 -21.55 -14.23
N LYS A 117 -1.50 -21.68 -13.36
CA LYS A 117 -2.89 -21.37 -13.70
C LYS A 117 -3.05 -19.90 -14.09
N ILE A 118 -2.46 -18.99 -13.31
CA ILE A 118 -2.48 -17.54 -13.60
C ILE A 118 -1.78 -17.27 -14.93
N LYS A 119 -0.57 -17.79 -15.14
CA LYS A 119 0.24 -17.61 -16.35
C LYS A 119 -0.52 -18.08 -17.59
N THR A 120 -1.13 -19.26 -17.53
CA THR A 120 -1.94 -19.82 -18.62
C THR A 120 -3.15 -18.94 -18.93
N SER A 121 -3.85 -18.47 -17.89
CA SER A 121 -5.05 -17.62 -18.05
C SER A 121 -4.74 -16.21 -18.58
N LEU A 122 -3.51 -15.74 -18.37
CA LEU A 122 -3.02 -14.44 -18.81
C LEU A 122 -2.33 -14.50 -20.19
N ALA A 123 -2.12 -15.70 -20.75
CA ALA A 123 -1.45 -15.87 -22.02
C ALA A 123 -2.16 -15.12 -23.16
N GLY A 124 -1.39 -14.44 -24.00
CA GLY A 124 -1.90 -13.64 -25.11
C GLY A 124 -2.50 -12.28 -24.73
N LEU A 125 -2.56 -11.93 -23.44
CA LEU A 125 -3.03 -10.62 -23.02
C LEU A 125 -1.91 -9.58 -23.02
N LYS A 126 -2.16 -8.42 -23.65
CA LYS A 126 -1.27 -7.25 -23.55
C LYS A 126 -1.49 -6.55 -22.20
N ILE A 127 -0.82 -7.04 -21.17
CA ILE A 127 -0.93 -6.52 -19.80
C ILE A 127 -0.04 -5.27 -19.65
N GLY A 128 -0.66 -4.15 -19.29
CA GLY A 128 0.04 -2.88 -19.07
C GLY A 128 0.16 -2.48 -17.60
N VAL A 129 -0.75 -2.98 -16.75
CA VAL A 129 -0.79 -2.65 -15.32
C VAL A 129 -0.99 -3.92 -14.50
N LEU A 130 -0.20 -4.09 -13.45
CA LEU A 130 -0.39 -5.10 -12.42
C LEU A 130 -0.60 -4.42 -11.08
N VAL A 131 -1.77 -4.60 -10.49
CA VAL A 131 -2.08 -4.19 -9.12
C VAL A 131 -1.93 -5.43 -8.24
N ASN A 132 -0.76 -5.57 -7.63
CA ASN A 132 -0.57 -6.59 -6.60
C ASN A 132 -1.05 -6.07 -5.25
N ASN A 133 -2.27 -6.47 -4.88
CA ASN A 133 -2.98 -5.98 -3.70
C ASN A 133 -3.41 -7.12 -2.74
N VAL A 134 -3.16 -8.39 -3.07
CA VAL A 134 -3.45 -9.48 -2.13
C VAL A 134 -2.55 -9.37 -0.91
N GLY A 135 -3.17 -9.40 0.26
CA GLY A 135 -2.48 -9.42 1.53
C GLY A 135 -3.40 -9.94 2.65
N ILE A 136 -2.79 -10.51 3.67
CA ILE A 136 -3.42 -10.87 4.93
C ILE A 136 -2.69 -10.21 6.08
N SER A 137 -3.35 -10.07 7.22
CA SER A 137 -2.76 -9.54 8.45
C SER A 137 -3.24 -10.37 9.63
N TYR A 138 -2.52 -10.25 10.75
CA TYR A 138 -3.02 -10.67 12.05
C TYR A 138 -4.40 -10.07 12.34
N GLU A 139 -5.20 -10.79 13.11
CA GLU A 139 -6.49 -10.30 13.56
C GLU A 139 -6.36 -9.06 14.47
N TYR A 140 -5.32 -9.03 15.30
CA TYR A 140 -4.97 -7.93 16.19
C TYR A 140 -3.45 -7.93 16.44
N PRO A 141 -2.85 -6.80 16.88
CA PRO A 141 -1.44 -6.77 17.26
C PRO A 141 -1.17 -7.62 18.49
N GLU A 142 -0.24 -8.56 18.41
CA GLU A 142 0.17 -9.43 19.51
C GLU A 142 1.70 -9.48 19.61
N TYR A 143 2.23 -9.82 20.79
CA TYR A 143 3.64 -10.09 20.96
C TYR A 143 4.04 -11.31 20.14
N PHE A 144 5.24 -11.27 19.56
CA PHE A 144 5.70 -12.28 18.61
C PHE A 144 5.60 -13.71 19.16
N LEU A 145 6.01 -13.92 20.41
CA LEU A 145 5.99 -15.24 21.06
C LEU A 145 4.58 -15.69 21.48
N ASP A 146 3.62 -14.77 21.50
CA ASP A 146 2.25 -15.03 21.98
C ASP A 146 1.26 -15.18 20.81
N VAL A 147 1.73 -15.14 19.56
CA VAL A 147 0.89 -15.37 18.39
C VAL A 147 0.45 -16.84 18.38
N PRO A 148 -0.86 -17.13 18.33
CA PRO A 148 -1.35 -18.50 18.17
C PRO A 148 -0.87 -19.11 16.85
N ASP A 149 -0.42 -20.36 16.89
CA ASP A 149 0.08 -21.08 15.70
C ASP A 149 1.11 -20.27 14.90
N LEU A 150 2.15 -19.81 15.62
CA LEU A 150 3.16 -18.86 15.14
C LEU A 150 3.78 -19.29 13.81
N ASP A 151 4.27 -20.52 13.71
CA ASP A 151 5.00 -21.00 12.53
C ASP A 151 4.14 -21.00 11.27
N ASN A 152 2.91 -21.51 11.36
CA ASN A 152 1.98 -21.50 10.23
C ASN A 152 1.51 -20.09 9.90
N THR A 153 1.27 -19.25 10.91
CA THR A 153 0.89 -17.84 10.72
C THR A 153 1.99 -17.07 9.99
N ILE A 154 3.26 -17.24 10.37
CA ILE A 154 4.40 -16.62 9.71
C ILE A 154 4.55 -17.14 8.28
N LYS A 155 4.55 -18.46 8.06
CA LYS A 155 4.66 -19.05 6.73
C LYS A 155 3.57 -18.51 5.81
N LYS A 156 2.33 -18.45 6.30
CA LYS A 156 1.19 -17.90 5.56
C LYS A 156 1.35 -16.41 5.26
N LEU A 157 1.80 -15.60 6.23
CA LEU A 157 2.05 -14.17 6.03
C LEU A 157 3.16 -13.93 5.01
N ILE A 158 4.26 -14.67 5.07
CA ILE A 158 5.36 -14.56 4.12
C ILE A 158 4.90 -14.98 2.72
N ASN A 159 4.25 -16.13 2.59
CA ASN A 159 3.78 -16.63 1.28
C ASN A 159 2.82 -15.66 0.60
N ILE A 160 1.89 -15.08 1.36
CA ILE A 160 0.86 -14.20 0.78
C ILE A 160 1.39 -12.77 0.61
N ASN A 161 2.10 -12.22 1.59
CA ASN A 161 2.46 -10.79 1.61
C ASN A 161 3.87 -10.50 1.10
N VAL A 162 4.79 -11.46 1.05
CA VAL A 162 6.18 -11.21 0.65
C VAL A 162 6.43 -11.73 -0.76
N LEU A 163 6.05 -12.97 -1.05
CA LEU A 163 6.24 -13.55 -2.40
C LEU A 163 5.45 -12.80 -3.47
N SER A 164 4.29 -12.25 -3.13
CA SER A 164 3.52 -11.44 -4.08
C SER A 164 4.12 -10.04 -4.30
N VAL A 165 4.76 -9.42 -3.29
CA VAL A 165 4.94 -7.96 -3.12
C VAL A 165 6.24 -7.35 -3.66
N CYS A 166 7.12 -8.10 -4.34
CA CYS A 166 8.43 -7.55 -4.76
C CYS A 166 8.42 -6.27 -5.65
N LYS A 167 7.26 -5.70 -6.06
CA LYS A 167 7.14 -4.38 -6.72
C LYS A 167 5.87 -3.57 -6.36
N SER A 168 5.46 -3.47 -5.08
CA SER A 168 4.18 -2.81 -4.69
C SER A 168 4.27 -1.41 -4.04
N VAL A 169 3.15 -0.67 -4.11
CA VAL A 169 2.85 0.57 -3.38
C VAL A 169 2.69 0.28 -1.88
N ARG A 170 3.09 1.21 -1.00
CA ARG A 170 3.11 1.03 0.48
C ARG A 170 2.12 1.97 1.18
N PRO A 171 0.80 1.66 1.19
CA PRO A 171 -0.19 2.48 1.89
C PRO A 171 -0.02 2.43 3.42
N TYR A 172 -0.44 3.51 4.09
CA TYR A 172 -0.80 3.45 5.51
C TYR A 172 -2.25 2.94 5.65
N TYR A 173 -2.88 3.08 6.82
CA TYR A 173 -4.25 2.62 7.03
C TYR A 173 -5.23 3.23 6.02
N VAL A 174 -5.99 2.38 5.35
CA VAL A 174 -7.12 2.72 4.48
C VAL A 174 -8.37 2.05 5.06
N ALA A 175 -9.49 2.77 5.07
CA ALA A 175 -10.76 2.25 5.58
C ALA A 175 -11.32 1.18 4.64
N THR A 176 -11.22 -0.09 5.07
CA THR A 176 -11.69 -1.27 4.33
C THR A 176 -12.30 -2.28 5.31
N LYS A 177 -13.03 -3.28 4.79
CA LYS A 177 -13.54 -4.38 5.63
C LYS A 177 -12.41 -5.16 6.29
N LEU A 178 -11.29 -5.36 5.59
CA LEU A 178 -10.11 -6.07 6.10
C LEU A 178 -9.46 -5.32 7.27
N SER A 179 -9.33 -3.99 7.17
CA SER A 179 -8.74 -3.18 8.24
C SER A 179 -9.69 -2.94 9.43
N LYS A 180 -10.94 -3.43 9.35
CA LYS A 180 -11.99 -3.27 10.37
C LYS A 180 -12.29 -1.80 10.72
N ILE A 181 -11.89 -0.84 9.88
CA ILE A 181 -12.16 0.60 10.04
C ILE A 181 -13.47 0.94 9.33
N ARG A 182 -14.48 1.36 10.09
CA ARG A 182 -15.84 1.60 9.57
C ARG A 182 -16.06 3.00 8.99
N LYS A 183 -15.40 4.02 9.54
CA LYS A 183 -15.56 5.42 9.13
C LYS A 183 -14.25 5.95 8.56
N PRO A 184 -14.23 6.43 7.30
CA PRO A 184 -13.08 7.11 6.74
C PRO A 184 -12.74 8.38 7.52
N THR A 185 -11.45 8.66 7.69
CA THR A 185 -10.91 9.91 8.25
C THR A 185 -9.83 10.47 7.33
N LEU A 186 -9.36 11.70 7.59
CA LEU A 186 -8.35 12.33 6.74
C LEU A 186 -7.08 11.47 6.60
N ASP A 187 -6.63 10.85 7.70
CA ASP A 187 -5.47 9.95 7.75
C ASP A 187 -5.80 8.50 7.34
N LYS A 188 -7.08 8.13 7.32
CA LYS A 188 -7.58 6.79 6.94
C LYS A 188 -8.64 6.94 5.84
N PRO A 189 -8.22 7.29 4.61
CA PRO A 189 -9.16 7.52 3.51
C PRO A 189 -9.97 6.25 3.18
N SER A 190 -11.08 6.40 2.46
CA SER A 190 -11.76 5.26 1.86
C SER A 190 -10.89 4.63 0.77
N ALA A 191 -11.17 3.37 0.41
CA ALA A 191 -10.47 2.70 -0.69
C ALA A 191 -10.57 3.48 -2.01
N GLU A 192 -11.74 4.02 -2.32
CA GLU A 192 -11.98 4.80 -3.54
C GLU A 192 -11.15 6.10 -3.55
N THR A 193 -11.18 6.88 -2.46
CA THR A 193 -10.41 8.12 -2.35
C THR A 193 -8.91 7.84 -2.42
N TYR A 194 -8.45 6.78 -1.77
CA TYR A 194 -7.07 6.36 -1.80
C TYR A 194 -6.62 5.99 -3.22
N VAL A 195 -7.38 5.16 -3.92
CA VAL A 195 -7.04 4.69 -5.27
C VAL A 195 -7.00 5.84 -6.28
N LYS A 196 -8.00 6.73 -6.27
CA LYS A 196 -8.02 7.91 -7.14
C LYS A 196 -6.76 8.75 -6.97
N SER A 197 -6.35 8.96 -5.72
CA SER A 197 -5.11 9.66 -5.41
C SER A 197 -3.87 8.87 -5.85
N ALA A 198 -3.83 7.55 -5.61
CA ALA A 198 -2.68 6.72 -5.90
C ALA A 198 -2.41 6.60 -7.41
N MET A 199 -3.46 6.56 -8.22
CA MET A 199 -3.37 6.52 -9.69
C MET A 199 -2.63 7.73 -10.27
N ARG A 200 -2.69 8.91 -9.62
CA ARG A 200 -1.92 10.11 -10.01
C ARG A 200 -0.41 9.96 -9.86
N THR A 201 0.02 9.01 -9.04
CA THR A 201 1.44 8.80 -8.74
C THR A 201 2.12 7.81 -9.68
N VAL A 202 1.33 7.07 -10.48
CA VAL A 202 1.83 6.07 -11.43
C VAL A 202 2.71 6.75 -12.49
N GLY A 203 3.89 6.19 -12.73
CA GLY A 203 4.87 6.74 -13.68
C GLY A 203 5.70 7.92 -13.14
N LEU A 204 5.35 8.48 -11.98
CA LEU A 204 6.10 9.58 -11.35
C LEU A 204 7.03 9.13 -10.24
N GLN A 205 6.67 8.05 -9.54
CA GLN A 205 7.42 7.50 -8.43
C GLN A 205 7.54 5.99 -8.55
N SER A 206 8.75 5.47 -8.33
CA SER A 206 8.96 4.01 -8.23
C SER A 206 8.42 3.44 -6.91
N ARG A 207 8.35 4.27 -5.87
CA ARG A 207 7.80 3.93 -4.55
C ARG A 207 6.99 5.12 -4.03
N THR A 208 5.78 4.86 -3.59
CA THR A 208 4.85 5.90 -3.12
C THR A 208 3.93 5.33 -2.06
N THR A 209 3.41 6.21 -1.21
CA THR A 209 2.32 5.91 -0.29
C THR A 209 0.96 5.99 -0.97
N GLY A 210 0.87 6.64 -2.14
CA GLY A 210 -0.34 6.79 -2.95
C GLY A 210 -1.32 7.86 -2.45
N TYR A 211 -1.08 8.51 -1.32
CA TYR A 211 -2.00 9.51 -0.77
C TYR A 211 -1.25 10.67 -0.07
N PRO A 212 -1.58 11.96 -0.30
CA PRO A 212 -0.80 13.09 0.20
C PRO A 212 -0.62 13.10 1.72
N VAL A 213 -1.69 12.79 2.47
CA VAL A 213 -1.62 12.75 3.93
C VAL A 213 -0.71 11.61 4.40
N HIS A 214 -0.74 10.46 3.72
CA HIS A 214 0.17 9.35 4.00
C HIS A 214 1.62 9.70 3.67
N PHE A 215 1.86 10.43 2.59
CA PHE A 215 3.19 10.96 2.25
C PHE A 215 3.70 11.94 3.32
N LEU A 216 2.85 12.83 3.82
CA LEU A 216 3.19 13.75 4.91
C LEU A 216 3.53 12.98 6.19
N MET A 217 2.74 11.96 6.53
CA MET A 217 2.99 11.09 7.67
C MET A 217 4.34 10.35 7.52
N GLU A 218 4.63 9.76 6.35
CA GLU A 218 5.93 9.11 6.07
C GLU A 218 7.08 10.11 6.21
N SER A 219 6.90 11.31 5.68
CA SER A 219 7.89 12.39 5.73
C SER A 219 8.24 12.76 7.17
N ILE A 220 7.22 13.00 8.01
CA ILE A 220 7.40 13.31 9.44
C ILE A 220 8.11 12.16 10.15
N LEU A 221 7.61 10.92 9.98
CA LEU A 221 8.18 9.75 10.64
C LEU A 221 9.61 9.46 10.21
N SER A 222 9.99 9.81 8.97
CA SER A 222 11.34 9.58 8.43
C SER A 222 12.42 10.49 9.01
N VAL A 223 12.05 11.65 9.57
CA VAL A 223 12.96 12.63 10.18
C VAL A 223 13.02 12.45 11.71
N MET A 224 12.06 11.72 12.28
CA MET A 224 12.00 11.49 13.72
C MET A 224 13.10 10.54 14.23
N PRO A 225 13.62 10.76 15.46
CA PRO A 225 14.48 9.80 16.12
C PRO A 225 13.82 8.42 16.26
N THR A 226 14.57 7.36 15.98
CA THR A 226 14.07 5.98 15.99
C THR A 226 13.47 5.56 17.33
N TRP A 227 14.06 5.97 18.46
CA TRP A 227 13.51 5.66 19.79
C TRP A 227 12.10 6.21 19.99
N LEU A 228 11.82 7.42 19.47
CA LEU A 228 10.52 8.07 19.59
C LEU A 228 9.50 7.39 18.66
N TYR A 229 9.92 7.09 17.42
CA TYR A 229 9.12 6.31 16.48
C TYR A 229 8.70 4.96 17.08
N PHE A 230 9.64 4.19 17.63
CA PHE A 230 9.34 2.88 18.23
C PHE A 230 8.42 3.01 19.45
N LYS A 231 8.64 4.01 20.31
CA LYS A 231 7.77 4.27 21.47
C LYS A 231 6.33 4.57 21.05
N MET A 232 6.14 5.42 20.04
CA MET A 232 4.80 5.76 19.52
C MET A 232 4.11 4.56 18.91
N THR A 233 4.79 3.81 18.05
CA THR A 233 4.25 2.61 17.39
C THR A 233 3.87 1.54 18.42
N MET A 234 4.72 1.32 19.43
CA MET A 234 4.46 0.37 20.51
C MET A 234 3.22 0.76 21.33
N ASN A 235 3.10 2.04 21.71
CA ASN A 235 1.94 2.53 22.46
C ASN A 235 0.64 2.38 21.67
N PHE A 236 0.67 2.68 20.36
CA PHE A 236 -0.47 2.47 19.47
C PHE A 236 -0.87 0.99 19.38
N GLY A 237 0.11 0.09 19.22
CA GLY A 237 -0.11 -1.36 19.22
C GLY A 237 -0.74 -1.85 20.52
N LYS A 238 -0.18 -1.47 21.68
CA LYS A 238 -0.71 -1.80 23.01
C LYS A 238 -2.15 -1.32 23.21
N SER A 239 -2.46 -0.08 22.80
CA SER A 239 -3.81 0.48 22.87
C SER A 239 -4.81 -0.29 22.00
N THR A 240 -4.39 -0.71 20.80
CA THR A 240 -5.22 -1.49 19.89
C THR A 240 -5.49 -2.90 20.44
N ARG A 241 -4.45 -3.56 20.94
CA ARG A 241 -4.55 -4.85 21.63
C ARG A 241 -5.48 -4.79 22.84
N ALA A 242 -5.32 -3.80 23.71
CA ALA A 242 -6.16 -3.62 24.90
C ALA A 242 -7.65 -3.45 24.53
N ARG A 243 -7.96 -2.68 23.48
CA ARG A 243 -9.32 -2.53 22.95
C ARG A 243 -9.90 -3.84 22.44
N TYR A 244 -9.09 -4.64 21.73
CA TYR A 244 -9.49 -5.96 21.25
C TYR A 244 -9.81 -6.91 22.42
N MET A 245 -8.89 -7.06 23.37
CA MET A 245 -9.07 -7.95 24.54
C MET A 245 -10.29 -7.55 25.39
N LYS A 246 -10.57 -6.25 25.53
CA LYS A 246 -11.78 -5.76 26.21
C LYS A 246 -13.07 -6.17 25.49
N LYS A 247 -13.05 -6.23 24.16
CA LYS A 247 -14.19 -6.69 23.36
C LYS A 247 -14.35 -8.20 23.40
N ALA A 248 -13.24 -8.95 23.35
CA ALA A 248 -13.24 -10.40 23.43
C ALA A 248 -13.81 -10.92 24.77
N LYS A 249 -13.56 -10.21 25.89
CA LYS A 249 -14.11 -10.57 27.21
C LYS A 249 -15.61 -10.25 27.39
N LYS A 250 -16.21 -9.48 26.49
CA LYS A 250 -17.63 -9.08 26.56
C LYS A 250 -18.55 -9.97 25.73
N ASN A 251 -17.96 -10.82 24.89
CA ASN A 251 -18.64 -11.79 24.03
C ASN A 251 -18.39 -13.18 24.59
#